data_AF-A0A256J776-F1
#
_entry.id   AF-A0A256J776-F1
#
_cell.length_a   1.000
_cell.length_b   1.000
_cell.length_c   1.000
_cell.angle_alpha   90.00
_cell.angle_beta   90.00
_cell.angle_gamma   90.00
#
_symmetry.space_group_name_H-M   'P 1'
#
loop_
_entity.id
_entity.type
_entity.pdbx_description
1 polymer ?
#
loop_
_entity_poly.entity_id
_entity_poly.type
_entity_poly.pdbx_seq_one_letter_code
_entity_poly.pdbx_strand_id
1 'polypeptide(L)' 'MKHTLRFRAYLPDDVESEAWHHIDILRQIRNHTVRDYYNSDYNDRPSDYDQHNKLTAWADRWPTFA' A
#
# COMPACT_ATOMS: atom_id res chain seq x y z
N MET A 1 -6.53 47.11 -8.00
CA MET A 1 -6.00 46.06 -7.10
C MET A 1 -6.18 44.71 -7.79
N LYS A 2 -5.13 43.89 -7.89
CA LYS A 2 -5.26 42.50 -8.37
C LYS A 2 -5.65 41.62 -7.18
N HIS A 3 -6.86 41.08 -7.19
CA HIS A 3 -7.30 40.07 -6.24
C HIS A 3 -6.88 38.70 -6.75
N THR A 4 -6.03 38.00 -6.01
CA THR A 4 -5.69 36.60 -6.29
C THR A 4 -6.62 35.72 -5.47
N LEU A 5 -7.65 35.15 -6.12
CA LEU A 5 -8.50 34.15 -5.49
C LEU A 5 -7.73 32.83 -5.42
N ARG A 6 -7.35 32.39 -4.23
CA ARG A 6 -6.84 31.03 -4.01
C ARG A 6 -8.03 30.11 -3.77
N PHE A 7 -8.42 29.40 -4.81
CA PHE A 7 -9.29 28.24 -4.66
C PHE A 7 -8.46 27.10 -4.08
N ARG A 8 -8.78 26.64 -2.86
CA ARG A 8 -8.33 25.31 -2.44
C ARG A 8 -9.23 24.31 -3.17
N ALA A 9 -8.67 23.66 -4.18
CA ALA A 9 -9.27 22.45 -4.73
C ALA A 9 -9.03 21.35 -3.70
N TYR A 10 -10.03 21.09 -2.87
CA TYR A 10 -10.09 19.84 -2.14
C TYR A 10 -10.58 18.77 -3.11
N LEU A 11 -9.98 17.59 -3.03
CA LEU A 11 -10.50 16.46 -3.77
C LEU A 11 -11.91 16.15 -3.24
N PRO A 12 -12.82 15.67 -4.09
CA PRO A 12 -14.06 15.07 -3.64
C PRO A 12 -13.81 13.99 -2.57
N ASP A 13 -14.71 13.85 -1.60
CA ASP A 13 -14.54 12.94 -0.46
C ASP A 13 -14.32 11.47 -0.88
N ASP A 14 -14.93 11.05 -1.99
CA ASP A 14 -14.74 9.73 -2.58
C ASP A 14 -13.30 9.52 -3.10
N VAL A 15 -12.73 10.54 -3.73
CA VAL A 15 -11.34 10.49 -4.20
C VAL A 15 -10.36 10.49 -3.03
N GLU A 16 -10.64 11.25 -1.97
CA GLU A 16 -9.84 11.20 -0.74
C GLU A 16 -9.93 9.82 -0.07
N SER A 17 -11.14 9.26 0.05
CA SER A 17 -11.37 7.95 0.66
C SER A 17 -10.64 6.84 -0.09
N GLU A 18 -10.69 6.84 -1.42
CA GLU A 18 -10.01 5.85 -2.25
C GLU A 18 -8.48 5.99 -2.15
N ALA A 19 -7.96 7.22 -2.11
CA ALA A 19 -6.53 7.45 -1.90
C ALA A 19 -6.07 6.89 -0.55
N TRP A 20 -6.85 7.10 0.52
CA TRP A 20 -6.56 6.50 1.83
C TRP A 20 -6.62 4.98 1.82
N HIS A 21 -7.57 4.40 1.10
CA HIS A 21 -7.68 2.96 0.92
C HIS A 21 -6.43 2.37 0.25
N HIS A 22 -5.97 2.97 -0.85
CA HIS A 22 -4.73 2.55 -1.51
C HIS A 22 -3.48 2.71 -0.63
N ILE A 23 -3.38 3.80 0.14
CA ILE A 23 -2.28 3.98 1.10
C ILE A 23 -2.28 2.87 2.14
N ASP A 24 -3.44 2.45 2.63
CA ASP A 24 -3.56 1.36 3.59
C ASP A 24 -3.11 0.02 2.99
N ILE A 25 -3.57 -0.31 1.78
CA ILE A 25 -3.13 -1.52 1.04
C ILE A 25 -1.59 -1.54 0.93
N LEU A 26 -0.98 -0.45 0.47
CA LEU A 26 0.48 -0.36 0.31
C LEU A 26 1.21 -0.51 1.65
N ARG A 27 0.66 0.06 2.73
CA ARG A 27 1.20 -0.08 4.08
C ARG A 27 1.15 -1.53 4.54
N GLN A 28 0.05 -2.23 4.29
CA GLN A 28 -0.10 -3.64 4.65
C GLN A 28 0.85 -4.53 3.85
N ILE A 29 0.96 -4.32 2.53
CA ILE A 29 1.93 -5.04 1.68
C ILE A 29 3.33 -4.89 2.26
N ARG A 30 3.76 -3.64 2.54
CA ARG A 30 5.08 -3.36 3.12
C ARG A 30 5.26 -4.09 4.46
N ASN A 31 4.26 -4.05 5.34
CA ASN A 31 4.36 -4.68 6.66
C ASN A 31 4.50 -6.20 6.55
N HIS A 32 3.74 -6.84 5.66
CA HIS A 32 3.85 -8.28 5.39
C HIS A 32 5.23 -8.64 4.84
N THR A 33 5.70 -7.90 3.83
CA THR A 33 7.05 -8.02 3.25
C THR A 33 8.16 -7.90 4.30
N VAL A 34 8.14 -6.84 5.09
CA VAL A 34 9.18 -6.59 6.12
C VAL A 34 9.18 -7.70 7.15
N ARG A 35 7.99 -8.13 7.59
CA ARG A 35 7.85 -9.22 8.56
C ARG A 35 8.38 -10.54 8.01
N ASP A 36 8.03 -10.87 6.77
CA ASP A 36 8.49 -12.09 6.09
C ASP A 36 10.01 -12.10 5.90
N TYR A 37 10.59 -10.96 5.48
CA TYR A 37 12.03 -10.82 5.27
C TYR A 37 12.84 -10.97 6.57
N TYR A 38 12.45 -10.29 7.65
CA TYR A 38 13.21 -10.31 8.91
C TYR A 38 12.93 -11.54 9.78
N ASN A 39 11.83 -12.26 9.56
CA ASN A 39 11.57 -13.53 10.24
C ASN A 39 12.22 -14.74 9.53
N SER A 40 12.77 -14.55 8.34
CA SER A 40 13.47 -15.60 7.61
C SER A 40 14.93 -15.68 8.07
N ASP A 41 15.48 -16.89 8.08
CA ASP A 41 16.90 -17.10 8.32
C ASP A 41 17.75 -16.36 7.28
N TYR A 42 18.96 -15.95 7.64
CA TYR A 42 19.79 -15.08 6.80
C TYR A 42 19.98 -15.61 5.37
N ASN A 43 20.17 -16.92 5.22
CA ASN A 43 20.37 -17.59 3.93
C ASN A 43 19.06 -17.87 3.17
N ASP A 44 17.92 -17.79 3.85
CA ASP A 44 16.58 -18.08 3.31
C ASP A 44 15.73 -16.81 3.16
N ARG A 45 16.38 -15.64 3.19
CA ARG A 45 15.66 -14.38 3.04
C ARG A 45 15.01 -14.30 1.66
N PRO A 46 13.71 -14.00 1.61
CA PRO A 46 12.97 -13.94 0.35
C PRO A 46 13.47 -12.76 -0.48
N SER A 47 13.76 -13.03 -1.76
CA SER A 47 14.08 -11.97 -2.73
C SER A 47 12.86 -11.11 -3.04
N ASP A 48 13.08 -9.97 -3.70
CA ASP A 48 11.98 -9.12 -4.17
C ASP A 48 11.01 -9.88 -5.08
N TYR A 49 11.53 -10.81 -5.91
CA TYR A 49 10.72 -11.67 -6.77
C TYR A 49 9.85 -12.64 -5.96
N ASP A 50 10.42 -13.29 -4.94
CA ASP A 50 9.68 -14.22 -4.08
C ASP A 50 8.54 -13.51 -3.34
N GLN A 51 8.79 -12.30 -2.87
CA GLN A 51 7.77 -11.50 -2.19
C GLN A 51 6.69 -11.00 -3.14
N HIS A 52 7.04 -10.61 -4.37
CA HIS A 52 6.05 -10.24 -5.38
C HIS A 52 5.10 -11.40 -5.68
N ASN A 53 5.62 -12.62 -5.81
CA ASN A 53 4.81 -13.82 -6.06
C ASN A 53 3.84 -14.14 -4.90
N LYS A 54 4.12 -13.66 -3.68
CA LYS A 54 3.22 -13.84 -2.53
C LYS A 54 1.99 -12.92 -2.57
N LEU A 55 2.01 -11.83 -3.35
CA LEU A 55 0.90 -10.87 -3.41
C LEU A 55 -0.41 -11.54 -3.87
N THR A 56 -0.36 -12.43 -4.85
CA THR A 56 -1.55 -13.18 -5.31
C THR A 56 -2.12 -14.03 -4.18
N ALA A 57 -1.26 -14.77 -3.47
CA ALA A 57 -1.69 -15.59 -2.34
C ALA A 57 -2.24 -14.75 -1.16
N TRP A 58 -1.76 -13.52 -1.00
CA TRP A 58 -2.27 -12.58 0.01
C TRP A 58 -3.64 -12.03 -0.36
N ALA A 59 -3.85 -11.68 -1.64
CA ALA A 59 -5.16 -11.28 -2.17
C ALA A 59 -6.21 -12.38 -2.01
N ASP A 60 -5.84 -13.64 -2.28
CA ASP A 60 -6.76 -14.78 -2.10
C ASP A 60 -7.11 -15.02 -0.62
N ARG A 61 -6.19 -14.71 0.30
CA ARG A 61 -6.34 -15.01 1.73
C ARG A 61 -7.00 -13.89 2.52
N TRP A 62 -6.75 -12.64 2.17
CA TRP A 62 -7.20 -11.48 2.94
C TRP A 62 -7.97 -10.49 2.06
N PRO A 63 -9.24 -10.21 2.39
CA PRO A 63 -10.08 -9.29 1.62
C PRO A 63 -9.51 -7.86 1.52
N THR A 64 -8.60 -7.48 2.41
CA THR A 64 -7.93 -6.16 2.40
C THR A 64 -7.10 -5.93 1.13
N PHE A 65 -6.68 -6.99 0.44
CA PHE A 65 -5.87 -6.90 -0.78
C PHE A 65 -6.65 -7.22 -2.06
N ALA A 66 -7.95 -7.54 -1.94
CA ALA A 66 -8.82 -7.96 -3.04
C ALA A 66 -9.59 -6.79 -3.67
#